data_AF-A0A420YUH5-F1
#
_entry.id   AF-A0A420YUH5-F1
#
_cell.length_a   1.000
_cell.length_b   1.000
_cell.length_c   1.000
_cell.angle_alpha   90.00
_cell.angle_beta   90.00
_cell.angle_gamma   90.00
#
_symmetry.space_group_name_H-M   'P 1'
#
loop_
_entity.id
_entity.type
_entity.pdbx_description
1 polymer ?
#
loop_
_entity_poly.entity_id
_entity_poly.type
_entity_poly.pdbx_seq_one_letter_code
_entity_poly.pdbx_strand_id
1 'polypeptide(L)'
;GNWIHKEGVTPTKEVNLPDYAFLKIIDARETLKVGSVSQNVLSVETILKGLGYSVTVDGYFDEATKEAVKAYQQKEGLTATGEVDEETAQKLMNSVRELIQQNDTQYQAAKELLK
;
A
#
# COMPACT_ATOMS: atom_id res chain seq x y z
N GLY A 1 27.12 35.16 -28.15
CA GLY A 1 26.00 34.20 -28.20
C GLY A 1 26.11 33.31 -27.01
N ASN A 2 25.26 33.53 -26.00
CA ASN A 2 25.36 32.86 -24.71
C ASN A 2 24.68 31.49 -24.82
N TRP A 3 25.47 30.43 -24.76
CA TRP A 3 24.99 29.05 -24.80
C TRP A 3 24.24 28.75 -23.49
N ILE A 4 22.91 28.69 -23.56
CA ILE A 4 22.04 28.21 -22.49
C ILE A 4 21.89 26.69 -22.59
N HIS A 5 22.94 25.93 -22.31
CA HIS A 5 22.74 24.50 -22.01
C HIS A 5 22.27 24.38 -20.56
N LYS A 6 20.95 24.34 -20.39
CA LYS A 6 20.32 23.82 -19.18
C LYS A 6 20.66 22.34 -19.11
N GLU A 7 21.76 22.04 -18.42
CA GLU A 7 21.96 20.73 -17.82
C GLU A 7 20.81 20.48 -16.84
N GLY A 8 19.71 19.96 -17.37
CA GLY A 8 18.83 19.12 -16.60
C GLY A 8 19.41 17.73 -16.72
N VAL A 9 20.24 17.33 -15.77
CA VAL A 9 20.29 15.92 -15.39
C VAL A 9 18.84 15.57 -15.03
N THR A 10 18.05 15.13 -16.01
CA THR A 10 16.84 14.39 -15.72
C THR A 10 17.33 13.24 -14.85
N PRO A 11 16.84 13.10 -13.62
CA PRO A 11 17.14 11.90 -12.87
C PRO A 11 16.57 10.75 -13.71
N THR A 12 17.43 10.08 -14.48
CA THR A 12 17.09 8.89 -15.29
C THR A 12 16.86 7.66 -14.43
N LYS A 13 16.62 7.84 -13.13
CA LYS A 13 15.77 6.93 -12.39
C LYS A 13 14.35 7.46 -12.54
N GLU A 14 13.61 6.90 -13.50
CA GLU A 14 12.21 6.61 -13.24
C GLU A 14 12.18 5.83 -11.92
N VAL A 15 12.09 6.55 -10.79
CA VAL A 15 11.88 5.90 -9.51
C VAL A 15 10.45 5.42 -9.64
N ASN A 16 10.32 4.20 -10.14
CA ASN A 16 9.14 3.35 -10.02
C ASN A 16 8.99 3.12 -8.51
N LEU A 17 8.62 4.18 -7.79
CA LEU A 17 8.24 4.11 -6.39
C LEU A 17 7.14 3.06 -6.40
N PRO A 18 7.33 1.95 -5.68
CA PRO A 18 6.33 0.91 -5.69
C PRO A 18 5.03 1.56 -5.20
N ASP A 19 3.89 1.16 -5.76
CA ASP A 19 2.56 1.70 -5.44
C ASP A 19 2.34 1.84 -3.92
N TYR A 20 3.09 1.04 -3.14
CA TYR A 20 3.21 1.11 -1.70
C TYR A 20 3.57 2.47 -1.07
N ALA A 21 4.19 3.39 -1.80
CA ALA A 21 4.53 4.72 -1.29
C ALA A 21 3.28 5.59 -1.01
N PHE A 22 2.18 5.35 -1.74
CA PHE A 22 0.90 6.03 -1.55
C PHE A 22 0.09 5.47 -0.38
N LEU A 23 0.44 4.28 0.12
CA LEU A 23 -0.28 3.58 1.20
C LEU A 23 -0.09 4.18 2.60
N LYS A 24 0.76 5.20 2.73
CA LYS A 24 1.17 5.74 4.03
C LYS A 24 0.03 6.36 4.85
N ILE A 25 -1.18 6.44 4.31
CA ILE A 25 -2.36 6.97 4.99
C ILE A 25 -3.58 6.09 4.69
N ILE A 26 -3.59 4.83 5.12
CA ILE A 26 -4.89 4.14 5.32
C ILE A 26 -5.51 4.78 6.55
N ASP A 27 -6.39 5.76 6.35
CA ASP A 27 -7.13 6.38 7.44
C ASP A 27 -8.27 5.44 7.86
N ALA A 28 -7.94 4.46 8.71
CA ALA A 28 -8.87 3.45 9.21
C ALA A 28 -9.75 3.96 10.37
N ARG A 29 -10.02 5.28 10.43
CA ARG A 29 -11.01 5.83 11.37
C ARG A 29 -12.40 5.27 11.10
N GLU A 30 -12.65 4.90 9.85
CA GLU A 30 -13.83 4.16 9.44
C GLU A 30 -13.43 2.73 9.07
N THR A 31 -14.11 1.76 9.68
CA THR A 31 -13.96 0.34 9.33
C THR A 31 -14.37 0.11 7.89
N LEU A 32 -13.45 -0.37 7.05
CA LEU A 32 -13.74 -0.73 5.67
C LEU A 32 -14.39 -2.11 5.63
N LYS A 33 -15.49 -2.23 4.90
CA LYS A 33 -16.28 -3.46 4.79
C LYS A 33 -16.86 -3.58 3.39
N VAL A 34 -17.52 -4.71 3.11
CA VAL A 34 -18.15 -4.92 1.79
C VAL A 34 -19.08 -3.76 1.44
N GLY A 35 -18.89 -3.22 0.24
CA GLY A 35 -19.61 -2.05 -0.27
C GLY A 35 -18.89 -0.71 -0.04
N SER A 36 -17.83 -0.67 0.77
CA SER A 36 -17.01 0.54 0.95
C SER A 36 -16.27 0.87 -0.36
N VAL A 37 -16.34 2.15 -0.77
CA VAL A 37 -15.53 2.69 -1.87
C VAL A 37 -14.69 3.82 -1.31
N SER A 38 -13.37 3.67 -1.32
CA SER A 38 -12.48 4.73 -0.88
C SER A 38 -11.04 4.50 -1.34
N GLN A 39 -10.23 5.56 -1.25
CA GLN A 39 -8.79 5.46 -1.49
C GLN A 39 -8.10 4.50 -0.49
N ASN A 40 -8.68 4.34 0.70
CA ASN A 40 -8.20 3.41 1.71
C ASN A 40 -8.44 1.96 1.27
N VAL A 41 -9.56 1.66 0.61
CA VAL A 41 -9.82 0.34 0.03
C VAL A 41 -8.81 0.03 -1.05
N LEU A 42 -8.58 0.97 -1.98
CA LEU A 42 -7.58 0.80 -3.04
C LEU A 42 -6.19 0.51 -2.46
N SER A 43 -5.87 1.20 -1.36
CA SER A 43 -4.64 1.00 -0.63
C SER A 43 -4.56 -0.42 -0.05
N VAL A 44 -5.59 -0.86 0.67
CA VAL A 44 -5.67 -2.23 1.21
C VAL A 44 -5.53 -3.28 0.12
N GLU A 45 -6.25 -3.15 -0.99
CA GLU A 45 -6.21 -4.10 -2.11
C GLU A 45 -4.82 -4.18 -2.73
N THR A 46 -4.15 -3.04 -2.90
CA THR A 46 -2.77 -2.97 -3.38
C THR A 46 -1.83 -3.74 -2.44
N ILE A 47 -2.01 -3.61 -1.13
CA ILE A 47 -1.23 -4.34 -0.12
C ILE A 47 -1.48 -5.83 -0.22
N LEU A 48 -2.75 -6.23 -0.20
CA LEU A 48 -3.14 -7.63 -0.25
C LEU A 48 -2.61 -8.29 -1.52
N LYS A 49 -2.71 -7.61 -2.66
CA LYS A 49 -2.11 -8.05 -3.92
C LYS A 49 -0.59 -8.21 -3.80
N GLY A 50 0.09 -7.24 -3.18
CA GLY A 50 1.52 -7.30 -2.89
C GLY A 50 1.95 -8.46 -1.98
N LEU A 51 1.10 -8.83 -1.03
CA LEU A 51 1.27 -9.97 -0.14
C LEU A 51 0.95 -11.32 -0.81
N GLY A 52 0.49 -11.30 -2.06
CA GLY A 52 0.17 -12.49 -2.86
C GLY A 52 -1.29 -12.94 -2.76
N TYR A 53 -2.20 -12.12 -2.22
CA TYR A 53 -3.63 -12.41 -2.23
C TYR A 53 -4.26 -12.03 -3.56
N SER A 54 -5.24 -12.82 -4.01
CA SER A 54 -6.01 -12.55 -5.22
C SER A 54 -7.13 -11.56 -4.93
N VAL A 55 -6.89 -10.28 -5.21
CA VAL A 55 -7.88 -9.20 -5.11
C VAL A 55 -7.88 -8.33 -6.35
N THR A 56 -9.02 -7.74 -6.65
CA THR A 56 -9.14 -6.66 -7.62
C THR A 56 -8.68 -5.37 -6.94
N VAL A 57 -7.91 -4.54 -7.65
CA VAL A 57 -7.47 -3.23 -7.13
C VAL A 57 -8.25 -2.17 -7.89
N ASP A 58 -9.46 -1.90 -7.43
CA ASP A 58 -10.38 -0.92 -8.04
C ASP A 58 -10.91 0.10 -7.01
N GLY A 59 -10.57 -0.08 -5.73
CA GLY A 59 -10.99 0.79 -4.64
C GLY A 59 -12.41 0.49 -4.16
N TYR A 60 -13.00 -0.64 -4.58
CA TYR A 60 -14.30 -1.13 -4.14
C TYR A 60 -14.15 -2.42 -3.34
N PHE A 61 -14.58 -2.36 -2.09
CA PHE A 61 -14.45 -3.49 -1.18
C PHE A 61 -15.54 -4.52 -1.53
N ASP A 62 -15.19 -5.49 -2.36
CA ASP A 62 -16.07 -6.58 -2.77
C ASP A 62 -15.95 -7.81 -1.85
N GLU A 63 -16.65 -8.89 -2.18
CA GLU A 63 -16.54 -10.14 -1.42
C GLU A 63 -15.16 -10.80 -1.56
N ALA A 64 -14.47 -10.62 -2.69
CA ALA A 64 -13.12 -11.17 -2.88
C ALA A 64 -12.11 -10.46 -1.96
N THR A 65 -12.19 -9.13 -1.86
CA THR A 65 -11.41 -8.31 -0.93
C THR A 65 -11.73 -8.71 0.51
N LYS A 66 -13.00 -8.97 0.86
CA LYS A 66 -13.37 -9.50 2.19
C LYS A 66 -12.68 -10.83 2.50
N GLU A 67 -12.71 -11.78 1.57
CA GLU A 67 -12.08 -13.08 1.76
C GLU A 67 -10.56 -12.98 1.89
N ALA A 68 -9.93 -12.12 1.10
CA ALA A 68 -8.51 -11.83 1.20
C ALA A 68 -8.15 -11.18 2.56
N VAL A 69 -8.96 -10.23 3.04
CA VAL A 69 -8.79 -9.62 4.37
C VAL A 69 -8.93 -10.68 5.47
N LYS A 70 -9.90 -11.59 5.38
CA LYS A 70 -10.04 -12.69 6.35
C LYS A 70 -8.82 -13.59 6.35
N ALA A 71 -8.34 -13.98 5.17
CA ALA A 71 -7.17 -14.84 5.04
C ALA A 71 -5.90 -14.15 5.57
N TYR A 72 -5.78 -12.84 5.37
CA TYR A 72 -4.73 -12.02 5.96
C TYR A 72 -4.83 -11.97 7.49
N GLN A 73 -6.02 -11.66 8.02
CA GLN A 73 -6.26 -11.63 9.47
C GLN A 73 -5.92 -12.97 10.12
N GLN A 74 -6.34 -14.09 9.53
CA GLN A 74 -6.01 -15.44 10.03
C GLN A 74 -4.49 -15.69 10.04
N LYS A 75 -3.80 -15.28 8.98
CA LYS A 75 -2.34 -15.43 8.87
C LYS A 75 -1.59 -14.62 9.92
N GLU A 76 -2.07 -13.41 10.22
CA GLU A 76 -1.49 -12.51 11.22
C GLU A 76 -1.96 -12.78 12.66
N GLY A 77 -2.83 -13.78 12.87
CA GLY A 77 -3.38 -14.10 14.19
C GLY A 77 -4.41 -13.09 14.71
N LEU A 78 -5.01 -12.30 13.82
CA LEU A 78 -6.09 -11.37 14.11
C LEU A 78 -7.45 -12.06 14.05
N THR A 79 -8.47 -11.38 14.58
CA THR A 79 -9.86 -11.82 14.42
C THR A 79 -10.28 -11.71 12.95
N ALA A 80 -10.68 -12.84 12.34
CA ALA A 80 -11.04 -12.94 10.93
C ALA A 80 -12.43 -12.37 10.61
N THR A 81 -12.64 -11.08 10.90
CA THR A 81 -13.90 -10.36 10.64
C THR A 81 -14.16 -10.20 9.13
N GLY A 82 -13.08 -10.06 8.34
CA GLY A 82 -13.15 -9.66 6.93
C GLY A 82 -13.42 -8.18 6.73
N GLU A 83 -13.33 -7.40 7.80
CA GLU A 83 -13.42 -5.95 7.79
C GLU A 83 -12.05 -5.37 8.15
N VAL A 84 -11.69 -4.24 7.56
CA VAL A 84 -10.44 -3.56 7.89
C VAL A 84 -10.74 -2.49 8.92
N ASP A 85 -10.58 -2.88 10.18
CA ASP A 85 -10.53 -1.98 11.31
C ASP A 85 -9.14 -1.35 11.47
N GLU A 86 -8.98 -0.50 12.49
CA GLU A 86 -7.72 0.15 12.78
C GLU A 86 -6.58 -0.85 13.02
N GLU A 87 -6.85 -1.94 13.75
CA GLU A 87 -5.85 -2.97 14.05
C GLU A 87 -5.37 -3.68 12.78
N THR A 88 -6.32 -4.08 11.91
CA THR A 88 -6.03 -4.72 10.62
C THR A 88 -5.25 -3.77 9.71
N ALA A 89 -5.66 -2.49 9.65
CA ALA A 89 -4.97 -1.47 8.87
C ALA A 89 -3.53 -1.24 9.35
N GLN A 90 -3.32 -1.11 10.67
CA GLN A 90 -1.98 -0.98 11.24
C GLN A 90 -1.10 -2.19 10.93
N LYS A 91 -1.66 -3.40 10.99
CA LYS A 91 -0.95 -4.62 10.60
C LYS A 91 -0.58 -4.62 9.13
N LEU A 92 -1.50 -4.27 8.23
CA LEU A 92 -1.21 -4.16 6.79
C LEU A 92 -0.08 -3.16 6.53
N MET A 93 -0.09 -2.00 7.20
CA MET A 93 0.99 -1.01 7.09
C MET A 93 2.34 -1.57 7.56
N ASN A 94 2.37 -2.36 8.63
CA ASN A 94 3.59 -3.00 9.13
C ASN A 94 4.10 -4.04 8.13
N SER A 95 3.22 -4.93 7.62
CA SER A 95 3.57 -5.92 6.61
C SER A 95 4.15 -5.29 5.35
N VAL A 96 3.59 -4.17 4.88
CA VAL A 96 4.16 -3.39 3.77
C VAL A 96 5.53 -2.83 4.11
N ARG A 97 5.68 -2.25 5.31
CA ARG A 97 6.97 -1.70 5.75
C ARG A 97 8.04 -2.80 5.76
N GLU A 98 7.70 -4.00 6.21
CA GLU A 98 8.58 -5.17 6.22
C GLU A 98 8.91 -5.64 4.81
N LEU A 99 7.92 -5.73 3.91
CA LEU A 99 8.14 -6.05 2.49
C LEU A 99 9.11 -5.05 1.84
N ILE A 100 8.93 -3.75 2.10
CA ILE A 100 9.80 -2.70 1.54
C ILE A 100 11.21 -2.78 2.15
N GLN A 101 11.34 -3.06 3.44
CA GLN A 101 12.63 -3.23 4.10
C GLN A 101 13.38 -4.45 3.54
N GLN A 102 12.72 -5.59 3.35
CA GLN A 102 13.38 -6.79 2.82
C GLN A 102 13.80 -6.67 1.35
N ASN A 103 13.17 -5.80 0.56
CA ASN A 103 13.54 -5.53 -0.84
C ASN A 103 14.57 -4.39 -1.03
N ASP A 104 15.07 -3.84 0.09
CA ASP A 104 16.17 -2.89 0.43
C ASP A 104 16.74 -1.85 -0.57
N THR A 105 16.59 -1.92 -1.90
CA THR A 105 17.19 -0.89 -2.78
C THR A 105 16.36 0.38 -2.94
N GLN A 106 15.06 0.35 -2.67
CA GLN A 106 14.17 1.52 -2.83
C GLN A 106 13.74 2.18 -1.51
N TYR A 107 13.94 1.52 -0.37
CA TYR A 107 13.50 2.01 0.95
C TYR A 107 14.16 3.32 1.37
N GLN A 108 15.46 3.50 1.07
CA GLN A 108 16.18 4.74 1.39
C GLN A 108 15.58 5.95 0.64
N ALA A 109 15.18 5.78 -0.63
CA ALA A 109 14.55 6.84 -1.41
C ALA A 109 13.15 7.21 -0.87
N ALA A 110 12.38 6.23 -0.40
CA ALA A 110 11.05 6.45 0.17
C ALA A 110 11.07 7.03 1.59
N LYS A 111 12.20 6.89 2.31
CA LYS A 111 12.44 7.47 3.64
C LYS A 111 12.79 8.96 3.54
N GLU A 112 13.46 9.38 2.47
CA GLU A 112 13.87 10.77 2.22
C GLU A 112 12.69 11.68 1.82
N LEU A 113 11.69 11.12 1.12
CA LEU A 113 10.44 11.81 0.75
C LEU A 113 9.51 12.15 1.93
N LEU A 114 9.83 11.70 3.14
CA LEU A 114 9.07 11.96 4.37
C LEU A 114 9.76 12.89 5.37
N LYS A 115 10.87 13.52 4.97
CA LYS A 115 11.52 14.52 5.82
C LYS A 115 10.99 15.92 5.55
#